data_AF-A0A0F5ZS64-F1
#
_entry.id   AF-A0A0F5ZS64-F1
#
_cell.length_a   1.000
_cell.length_b   1.000
_cell.length_c   1.000
_cell.angle_alpha   90.00
_cell.angle_beta   90.00
_cell.angle_gamma   90.00
#
_symmetry.space_group_name_H-M   'P 1'
#
loop_
_entity.id
_entity.type
_entity.pdbx_description
1 polymer ?
#
loop_
_entity_poly.entity_id
_entity_poly.type
_entity_poly.pdbx_seq_one_letter_code
_entity_poly.pdbx_strand_id
1 'polypeptide(L)'
;TATASDTAGNSSASSVSTGFTLDTIAPGEGTGEGGTDEAPVLTIAEATDGVSEAEASDGVQVSVAVPTGTASGDTITLVVTQPDGTSET
;
A
#
# COMPACT_ATOMS: atom_id res chain seq x y z
N THR A 1 -3.96 24.63 19.79
CA THR A 1 -5.17 25.39 20.16
C THR A 1 -4.93 26.86 19.90
N ALA A 2 -5.99 27.67 19.84
CA ALA A 2 -5.87 29.10 19.57
C ALA A 2 -6.83 29.93 20.45
N THR A 3 -6.47 31.19 20.69
CA THR A 3 -7.31 32.21 21.33
C THR A 3 -7.29 33.47 20.46
N ALA A 4 -8.38 34.23 20.47
CA ALA A 4 -8.45 35.54 19.82
C ALA A 4 -8.65 36.64 20.86
N SER A 5 -8.11 37.83 20.61
CA SER A 5 -8.28 39.00 21.47
C SER A 5 -8.88 40.16 20.67
N ASP A 6 -9.78 40.92 21.30
CA ASP A 6 -10.30 42.17 20.72
C ASP A 6 -9.42 43.38 21.07
N THR A 7 -9.72 44.55 20.48
CA THR A 7 -8.99 45.80 20.74
C THR A 7 -9.13 46.30 22.18
N ALA A 8 -10.19 45.90 22.88
CA ALA A 8 -10.40 46.23 24.30
C ALA A 8 -9.61 45.29 25.24
N GLY A 9 -8.96 44.25 24.70
CA GLY A 9 -8.12 43.32 25.44
C GLY A 9 -8.86 42.08 25.96
N ASN A 10 -10.12 41.84 25.57
CA ASN A 10 -10.83 40.62 25.98
C ASN A 10 -10.35 39.43 25.14
N SER A 11 -9.99 38.32 25.78
CA SER A 11 -9.63 37.07 25.07
C SER A 11 -10.77 36.06 25.08
N SER A 12 -10.94 35.34 23.98
CA SER A 12 -11.82 34.18 23.89
C SER A 12 -11.30 33.02 24.75
N ALA A 13 -12.17 32.04 25.01
CA ALA A 13 -11.71 30.74 25.48
C ALA A 13 -10.75 30.10 24.45
N SER A 14 -9.82 29.27 24.94
CA SER A 14 -8.95 28.46 24.09
C SER A 14 -9.79 27.48 23.29
N SER A 15 -9.45 27.31 22.01
CA SER A 15 -10.05 26.27 21.18
C SER A 15 -9.77 24.89 21.78
N VAL A 16 -10.65 23.92 21.47
CA VAL A 16 -10.38 22.50 21.74
C VAL A 16 -9.24 22.04 20.83
N SER A 17 -8.39 21.14 21.33
CA SER A 17 -7.36 20.50 20.54
C SER A 17 -7.96 19.32 19.78
N THR A 18 -7.73 19.27 18.47
CA THR A 18 -8.10 18.12 17.63
C THR A 18 -6.82 17.55 17.04
N GLY A 19 -6.61 16.25 17.24
CA GLY A 19 -5.54 15.51 16.59
C GLY A 19 -6.01 14.91 15.28
N PHE A 20 -5.08 14.71 14.35
CA PHE A 20 -5.24 13.81 13.22
C PHE A 20 -3.99 12.96 13.10
N THR A 21 -4.15 11.78 12.51
CA THR A 21 -3.04 10.91 12.13
C THR A 21 -2.76 11.14 10.66
N LEU A 22 -1.51 11.44 10.34
CA LEU A 22 -1.03 11.44 8.97
C LEU A 22 -0.30 10.13 8.75
N ASP A 23 -0.73 9.37 7.76
CA ASP A 23 0.06 8.27 7.25
C ASP A 23 1.18 8.83 6.38
N THR A 24 2.41 8.44 6.68
CA THR A 24 3.62 8.83 5.94
C THR A 24 4.46 7.63 5.55
N ILE A 25 3.97 6.42 5.79
CA ILE A 25 4.70 5.17 5.58
C ILE A 25 4.21 4.58 4.27
N ALA A 26 5.11 4.37 3.31
CA ALA A 26 4.75 3.67 2.08
C ALA A 26 4.67 2.15 2.32
N PRO A 27 3.91 1.40 1.51
CA PRO A 27 3.92 -0.06 1.57
C PRO A 27 5.34 -0.62 1.49
N GLY A 28 5.69 -1.46 2.45
CA GLY A 28 6.97 -2.16 2.54
C GLY A 28 8.16 -1.31 3.01
N GLU A 29 7.99 -0.01 3.26
CA GLU A 29 9.10 0.91 3.52
C GLU A 29 10.05 0.39 4.63
N GLY A 30 11.29 0.07 4.26
CA GLY A 30 12.35 -0.33 5.20
C GLY A 30 12.13 -1.65 5.96
N THR A 31 11.16 -2.47 5.56
CA THR A 31 10.80 -3.74 6.23
C THR A 31 11.36 -4.98 5.55
N GLY A 32 11.95 -4.82 4.36
CA GLY A 32 12.65 -5.85 3.61
C GLY A 32 14.02 -6.22 4.19
N GLU A 33 14.67 -7.19 3.55
CA GLU A 33 15.97 -7.68 3.98
C GLU A 33 17.01 -6.54 3.99
N GLY A 34 17.75 -6.42 5.09
CA GLY A 34 18.75 -5.36 5.25
C GLY A 34 18.16 -3.93 5.33
N GLY A 35 16.86 -3.78 5.59
CA GLY A 35 16.18 -2.48 5.65
C GLY A 35 15.85 -1.91 4.28
N THR A 36 15.75 -2.77 3.26
CA THR A 36 15.20 -2.43 1.94
C THR A 36 13.67 -2.37 1.99
N ASP A 37 13.03 -1.96 0.90
CA ASP A 37 11.58 -2.00 0.81
C ASP A 37 11.09 -3.42 0.55
N GLU A 38 10.11 -3.88 1.33
CA GLU A 38 9.47 -5.18 1.15
C GLU A 38 8.62 -5.18 -0.13
N ALA A 39 8.96 -6.05 -1.08
CA ALA A 39 8.18 -6.25 -2.29
C ALA A 39 6.93 -7.10 -2.01
N PRO A 40 5.83 -6.90 -2.76
CA PRO A 40 4.70 -7.82 -2.72
C PRO A 40 5.13 -9.22 -3.17
N VAL A 41 4.55 -10.25 -2.56
CA VAL A 41 4.83 -11.64 -2.94
C VAL A 41 3.65 -12.17 -3.75
N LEU A 42 3.92 -12.60 -4.98
CA LEU A 42 2.95 -13.28 -5.84
C LEU A 42 3.16 -14.80 -5.75
N THR A 43 2.11 -15.54 -5.45
CA THR A 43 2.09 -17.00 -5.53
C THR A 43 1.07 -17.46 -6.56
N ILE A 44 1.45 -18.48 -7.33
CA ILE A 44 0.59 -19.11 -8.32
C ILE A 44 0.46 -20.57 -7.89
N ALA A 45 -0.64 -20.92 -7.23
CA ALA A 45 -0.79 -22.22 -6.59
C ALA A 45 -0.74 -23.38 -7.60
N GLU A 46 -1.22 -23.12 -8.80
CA GLU A 46 -1.28 -24.08 -9.91
C GLU A 46 0.08 -24.32 -10.56
N ALA A 47 1.02 -23.36 -10.48
CA ALA A 47 2.29 -23.43 -11.19
C ALA A 47 3.36 -24.32 -10.52
N THR A 48 2.98 -25.39 -9.84
CA THR A 48 3.94 -26.32 -9.17
C THR A 48 4.87 -26.97 -10.21
N ASP A 49 4.32 -27.33 -11.37
CA ASP A 49 5.05 -27.87 -12.54
C ASP A 49 4.94 -26.94 -13.75
N GLY A 50 4.78 -25.64 -13.50
CA GLY A 50 4.39 -24.65 -14.51
C GLY A 50 2.87 -24.60 -14.73
N VAL A 51 2.41 -23.70 -15.60
CA VAL A 51 1.00 -23.55 -15.95
C VAL A 51 0.69 -24.38 -17.19
N SER A 52 -0.29 -25.28 -17.09
CA SER A 52 -0.80 -26.13 -18.17
C SER A 52 -1.92 -25.46 -18.96
N GLU A 53 -2.27 -26.05 -20.11
CA GLU A 53 -3.41 -25.59 -20.92
C GLU A 53 -4.74 -25.70 -20.17
N ALA A 54 -4.89 -26.69 -19.29
CA ALA A 54 -6.11 -26.87 -18.51
C ALA A 54 -6.31 -25.71 -17.53
N GLU A 55 -5.26 -25.33 -16.79
CA GLU A 55 -5.27 -24.20 -15.84
C GLU A 55 -5.40 -22.84 -16.56
N ALA A 56 -4.83 -22.71 -17.75
CA ALA A 56 -5.00 -21.50 -18.55
C ALA A 56 -6.41 -21.36 -19.15
N SER A 57 -7.18 -22.46 -19.25
CA SER A 57 -8.47 -22.47 -19.96
C SER A 57 -9.62 -21.82 -19.19
N ASP A 58 -9.58 -21.87 -17.85
CA ASP A 58 -10.53 -21.22 -16.95
C ASP A 58 -9.92 -20.07 -16.15
N GLY A 59 -8.60 -19.89 -16.27
CA GLY A 59 -7.86 -18.78 -15.70
C GLY A 59 -6.97 -19.23 -14.55
N VAL A 60 -5.79 -18.62 -14.46
CA VAL A 60 -4.76 -19.01 -13.49
C VAL A 60 -5.06 -18.40 -12.12
N GLN A 61 -5.07 -19.23 -11.09
CA GLN A 61 -5.26 -18.82 -9.71
C GLN A 61 -3.97 -18.23 -9.13
N VAL A 62 -4.07 -16.97 -8.70
CA VAL A 62 -2.98 -16.21 -8.09
C VAL A 62 -3.37 -15.65 -6.74
N SER A 63 -2.40 -15.56 -5.84
CA SER A 63 -2.53 -14.89 -4.55
C SER A 63 -1.40 -13.90 -4.37
N VAL A 64 -1.73 -12.70 -3.90
CA VAL A 64 -0.75 -11.65 -3.62
C VAL A 64 -0.73 -11.39 -2.13
N ALA A 65 0.44 -11.54 -1.52
CA ALA A 65 0.68 -11.05 -0.16
C ALA A 65 1.05 -9.58 -0.24
N VAL A 66 0.31 -8.76 0.50
CA VAL A 66 0.55 -7.31 0.60
C VAL A 66 1.76 -7.04 1.50
N PRO A 67 2.62 -6.06 1.16
CA PRO A 67 3.74 -5.67 2.01
C PRO A 67 3.28 -5.15 3.37
N THR A 68 4.15 -5.24 4.37
CA THR A 68 3.91 -4.62 5.67
C THR A 68 3.78 -3.09 5.54
N GLY A 69 3.06 -2.46 6.47
CA GLY A 69 2.81 -1.02 6.40
C GLY A 69 1.75 -0.58 5.39
N THR A 70 1.22 -1.47 4.54
CA THR A 70 0.11 -1.15 3.64
C THR A 70 -1.12 -0.69 4.43
N ALA A 71 -1.62 0.50 4.08
CA ALA A 71 -2.80 1.13 4.65
C ALA A 71 -3.78 1.60 3.57
N SER A 72 -4.94 2.11 4.01
CA SER A 72 -5.94 2.66 3.09
C SER A 72 -5.41 3.92 2.40
N GLY A 73 -5.43 3.93 1.07
CA GLY A 73 -4.90 5.03 0.26
C GLY A 73 -3.58 4.69 -0.43
N ASP A 74 -2.92 3.62 0.02
CA ASP A 74 -1.74 3.09 -0.66
C ASP A 74 -2.10 2.39 -1.97
N THR A 75 -1.12 2.33 -2.87
CA THR A 75 -1.23 1.67 -4.16
C THR A 75 -0.19 0.57 -4.28
N ILE A 76 -0.65 -0.64 -4.62
CA ILE A 76 0.20 -1.77 -4.96
C ILE A 76 0.02 -2.03 -6.47
N THR A 77 1.12 -2.00 -7.22
CA THR A 77 1.11 -2.25 -8.66
C THR A 77 1.72 -3.62 -8.93
N LEU A 78 1.02 -4.46 -9.68
CA LEU A 78 1.54 -5.73 -10.19
C LEU A 78 1.78 -5.58 -11.69
N VAL A 79 2.86 -6.18 -12.20
CA VAL A 79 3.16 -6.18 -13.64
C VAL A 79 3.40 -7.62 -14.07
N VAL A 80 2.64 -8.08 -15.04
CA VAL A 80 2.80 -9.41 -15.64
C VAL A 80 3.55 -9.24 -16.95
N THR A 81 4.76 -9.79 -17.03
CA THR A 81 5.57 -9.79 -18.26
C THR A 81 5.46 -11.13 -18.96
N GLN A 82 5.00 -11.10 -20.20
CA GLN A 82 4.88 -12.27 -21.05
C GLN A 82 6.23 -12.69 -21.64
N PRO A 83 6.36 -13.94 -22.13
CA PRO A 83 7.60 -14.43 -22.75
C PRO A 83 8.04 -13.64 -23.99
N ASP A 84 7.11 -12.98 -24.68
CA ASP A 84 7.39 -12.10 -25.82
C ASP A 84 7.90 -10.70 -25.41
N GLY A 85 8.00 -10.43 -24.11
CA GLY A 85 8.45 -9.18 -23.53
C GLY A 85 7.37 -8.10 -23.40
N THR A 86 6.11 -8.41 -23.77
CA THR A 86 4.98 -7.51 -23.49
C THR A 86 4.62 -7.54 -22.00
N SER A 87 4.12 -6.43 -21.49
CA SER A 87 3.72 -6.30 -20.08
C SER A 87 2.33 -5.74 -19.96
N GLU A 88 1.56 -6.33 -19.05
CA GLU A 88 0.24 -5.87 -18.64
C GLU A 88 0.29 -5.47 -17.16
N THR A 89 -0.49 -4.46 -16.78
CA THR A 89 -0.54 -3.91 -15.41
C THR A 89 -1.91 -4.15 -14.80
#